data_AF-A0A8B6XY39-F1
#
_entry.id   AF-A0A8B6XY39-F1
#
_cell.length_a   1.000
_cell.length_b   1.000
_cell.length_c   1.000
_cell.angle_alpha   90.00
_cell.angle_beta   90.00
_cell.angle_gamma   90.00
#
_symmetry.space_group_name_H-M   'P 1'
#
loop_
_entity.id
_entity.type
_entity.pdbx_description
1 polymer ?
#
loop_
_entity_poly.entity_id
_entity_poly.type
_entity_poly.pdbx_seq_one_letter_code
_entity_poly.pdbx_strand_id
1 'polypeptide(L)'
;MSGVYKGVQAIILQRNPQAFYMPCSTHNLNLAGVHSLESSVEMKNYFGRIQLLYNLFSGSPIRWKILTETTGLSLHQTLQTRWSARIEAVKPLVKRPRKILLSLQKLRDLDLTADLLIDVKSLEKWIQSFEFIIMTTFWFKALQAINYVSVSFQSENITLDDEMKLIKILIEDRLRSSWPELINEAHLVASGLASYGFQSKLVQKRTRKRKTFYKETRNEVHFLENDEKQFEVNVFNTALDTLIQQIKDRFQAAEKTTNSFSFLWLSESNSRSSEEKEIEQPSLEEKCKTLAQMYVNDVDEDKLILEVRHLDTLKRANLFGPKEYLTSMKLLNGIYQKGLESIFESTCILLRIFNTIPVSIAEGERSFSKLGLVKTTLRSTMSQDRLTDLLVIYIEHDLAKSLCYDEVIENFALNKARRVKFL
;
A
#
# COMPACT_ATOMS: atom_id res chain seq x y z
N MET A 1 -5.55 15.67 -5.10
CA MET A 1 -5.31 16.60 -3.97
C MET A 1 -3.98 17.38 -4.11
N SER A 2 -3.03 16.92 -4.92
CA SER A 2 -1.70 17.52 -5.15
C SER A 2 -1.59 18.48 -6.35
N GLY A 3 -2.70 19.10 -6.78
CA GLY A 3 -2.66 20.00 -7.93
C GLY A 3 -1.85 21.27 -7.65
N VAL A 4 -0.87 21.57 -8.51
CA VAL A 4 0.10 22.68 -8.32
C VAL A 4 -0.57 24.06 -8.22
N TYR A 5 -1.65 24.30 -8.97
CA TYR A 5 -2.26 25.64 -9.07
C TYR A 5 -3.56 25.82 -8.29
N LYS A 6 -4.34 24.74 -8.11
CA LYS A 6 -5.67 24.76 -7.44
C LYS A 6 -5.92 23.53 -6.56
N GLY A 7 -4.88 22.75 -6.27
CA GLY A 7 -4.99 21.61 -5.37
C GLY A 7 -5.07 22.06 -3.91
N VAL A 8 -5.60 21.18 -3.05
CA VAL A 8 -5.65 21.38 -1.59
C VAL A 8 -4.26 21.71 -1.04
N GLN A 9 -3.22 21.04 -1.55
CA GLN A 9 -1.83 21.31 -1.19
C GLN A 9 -1.43 22.78 -1.43
N ALA A 10 -1.74 23.34 -2.60
CA ALA A 10 -1.40 24.73 -2.93
C ALA A 10 -2.11 25.74 -2.01
N ILE A 11 -3.37 25.46 -1.64
CA ILE A 11 -4.16 26.30 -0.72
C ILE A 11 -3.58 26.25 0.70
N ILE A 12 -3.13 25.08 1.17
CA ILE A 12 -2.49 24.94 2.48
C ILE A 12 -1.16 25.69 2.50
N LEU A 13 -0.32 25.53 1.47
CA LEU A 13 0.97 26.21 1.36
C LEU A 13 0.84 27.73 1.27
N GLN A 14 -0.23 28.25 0.69
CA GLN A 14 -0.52 29.69 0.70
C GLN A 14 -0.78 30.24 2.11
N ARG A 15 -1.34 29.43 3.02
CA ARG A 15 -1.62 29.85 4.40
C ARG A 15 -0.45 29.58 5.34
N ASN A 16 0.25 28.46 5.14
CA ASN A 16 1.44 28.11 5.89
C ASN A 16 2.51 27.55 4.94
N PRO A 17 3.51 28.37 4.56
CA PRO A 17 4.62 27.94 3.69
C PRO A 17 5.49 26.84 4.31
N GLN A 18 5.49 26.71 5.64
CA GLN A 18 6.23 25.68 6.37
C GLN A 18 5.45 24.36 6.47
N ALA A 19 4.21 24.30 5.98
CA ALA A 19 3.41 23.08 6.02
C ALA A 19 4.02 21.99 5.15
N PHE A 20 4.33 20.86 5.78
CA PHE A 20 4.87 19.70 5.09
C PHE A 20 3.76 18.93 4.36
N TYR A 21 3.94 18.66 3.07
CA TYR A 21 3.04 17.78 2.32
C TYR A 21 3.59 16.35 2.28
N MET A 22 2.93 15.44 2.99
CA MET A 22 3.22 14.00 2.93
C MET A 22 2.09 13.28 2.19
N PRO A 23 2.37 12.52 1.11
CA PRO A 23 1.36 11.66 0.50
C PRO A 23 0.98 10.51 1.44
N CYS A 24 -0.30 10.13 1.44
CA CYS A 24 -0.80 8.99 2.23
C CYS A 24 -0.13 7.68 1.79
N SER A 25 0.49 6.97 2.72
CA SER A 25 1.29 5.77 2.46
C SER A 25 0.44 4.59 1.98
N THR A 26 -0.77 4.44 2.54
CA THR A 26 -1.74 3.44 2.07
C THR A 26 -2.17 3.71 0.63
N HIS A 27 -2.37 4.98 0.28
CA HIS A 27 -2.70 5.37 -1.09
C HIS A 27 -1.52 5.15 -2.05
N ASN A 28 -0.30 5.46 -1.63
CA ASN A 28 0.91 5.22 -2.41
C ASN A 28 1.14 3.74 -2.72
N LEU A 29 1.03 2.84 -1.72
CA LEU A 29 1.12 1.40 -1.95
C LEU A 29 0.06 0.90 -2.94
N ASN A 30 -1.15 1.42 -2.81
CA ASN A 30 -2.24 1.09 -3.70
C ASN A 30 -1.96 1.52 -5.15
N LEU A 31 -1.52 2.76 -5.36
CA LEU A 31 -1.14 3.25 -6.69
C LEU A 31 0.08 2.51 -7.27
N ALA A 32 1.05 2.13 -6.43
CA ALA A 32 2.21 1.36 -6.85
C ALA A 32 1.78 0.03 -7.49
N GLY A 33 0.87 -0.69 -6.84
CA GLY A 33 0.33 -1.95 -7.36
C GLY A 33 -0.44 -1.75 -8.67
N VAL A 34 -1.33 -0.76 -8.74
CA VAL A 34 -2.11 -0.47 -9.96
C VAL A 34 -1.19 -0.19 -11.16
N HIS A 35 -0.22 0.70 -10.98
CA HIS A 35 0.71 1.09 -12.05
C HIS A 35 1.66 -0.05 -12.41
N SER A 36 2.03 -0.91 -11.45
CA SER A 36 2.86 -2.08 -11.74
C SER A 36 2.16 -3.11 -12.64
N LEU A 37 0.84 -3.28 -12.52
CA LEU A 37 0.11 -4.15 -13.44
C LEU A 37 -0.01 -3.55 -14.82
N GLU A 38 -0.08 -2.23 -14.89
CA GLU A 38 -0.25 -1.54 -16.15
C GLU A 38 1.02 -1.54 -17.01
N SER A 39 2.18 -1.95 -16.47
CA SER A 39 3.45 -1.98 -17.19
C SER A 39 3.65 -3.23 -18.08
N SER A 40 3.07 -4.38 -17.73
CA SER A 40 3.24 -5.65 -18.47
C SER A 40 1.94 -6.15 -19.06
N VAL A 41 2.01 -6.64 -20.29
CA VAL A 41 0.89 -7.26 -20.99
C VAL A 41 0.47 -8.57 -20.31
N GLU A 42 1.42 -9.36 -19.84
CA GLU A 42 1.21 -10.62 -19.13
C GLU A 42 0.47 -10.39 -17.80
N MET A 43 0.88 -9.36 -17.06
CA MET A 43 0.22 -8.94 -15.83
C MET A 43 -1.22 -8.46 -16.07
N LYS A 44 -1.43 -7.60 -17.08
CA LYS A 44 -2.77 -7.16 -17.50
C LYS A 44 -3.66 -8.33 -17.87
N ASN A 45 -3.14 -9.27 -18.65
CA ASN A 45 -3.89 -10.44 -19.09
C ASN A 45 -4.29 -11.33 -17.91
N TYR A 46 -3.39 -11.54 -16.94
CA TYR A 46 -3.69 -12.33 -15.75
C TYR A 46 -4.86 -11.73 -14.95
N PHE A 47 -4.78 -10.45 -14.57
CA PHE A 47 -5.87 -9.80 -13.83
C PHE A 47 -7.13 -9.57 -14.67
N GLY A 48 -6.98 -9.38 -15.98
CA GLY A 48 -8.10 -9.32 -16.92
C GLY A 48 -8.90 -10.62 -16.95
N ARG A 49 -8.22 -11.78 -16.89
CA ARG A 49 -8.88 -13.09 -16.80
C ARG A 49 -9.55 -13.32 -15.44
N ILE A 50 -8.98 -12.84 -14.34
CA ILE A 50 -9.65 -12.84 -13.02
C ILE A 50 -10.94 -12.01 -13.08
N GLN A 51 -10.88 -10.82 -13.70
CA GLN A 51 -12.06 -9.97 -13.86
C GLN A 51 -13.11 -10.61 -14.78
N LEU A 52 -12.69 -11.27 -15.85
CA LEU A 52 -13.58 -12.03 -16.74
C LEU A 52 -14.28 -13.16 -15.98
N LEU A 53 -13.55 -13.91 -15.15
CA LEU A 53 -14.11 -14.95 -14.29
C LEU A 53 -15.16 -14.38 -13.33
N TYR A 54 -14.87 -13.24 -12.69
CA TYR A 54 -15.84 -12.56 -11.84
C TYR A 54 -17.09 -12.12 -12.63
N ASN A 55 -16.93 -11.48 -13.79
CA ASN A 55 -18.03 -11.01 -14.63
C ASN A 55 -18.92 -12.17 -15.09
N LEU A 56 -18.32 -13.30 -15.46
CA LEU A 56 -19.03 -14.51 -15.88
C LEU A 56 -19.97 -15.01 -14.78
N PHE A 57 -19.50 -15.12 -13.53
CA PHE A 57 -20.33 -15.63 -12.44
C PHE A 57 -21.30 -14.57 -11.89
N SER A 58 -20.85 -13.34 -11.70
CA SER A 58 -21.67 -12.24 -11.14
C SER A 58 -22.77 -11.77 -12.08
N GLY A 59 -22.62 -11.98 -13.39
CA GLY A 59 -23.63 -11.60 -14.38
C GLY A 59 -24.91 -12.45 -14.37
N SER A 60 -25.06 -13.45 -13.51
CA SER A 60 -26.35 -14.16 -13.31
C SER A 60 -26.45 -14.75 -11.91
N PRO A 61 -27.61 -14.59 -11.22
CA PRO A 61 -27.85 -15.23 -9.93
C PRO A 61 -27.71 -16.76 -9.97
N ILE A 62 -28.09 -17.40 -11.07
CA ILE A 62 -27.99 -18.86 -11.24
C ILE A 62 -26.51 -19.28 -11.28
N ARG A 63 -25.70 -18.57 -12.08
CA ARG A 63 -24.25 -18.82 -12.18
C ARG A 63 -23.57 -18.58 -10.83
N TRP A 64 -23.93 -17.50 -10.14
CA TRP A 64 -23.43 -17.20 -8.79
C TRP A 64 -23.79 -18.27 -7.77
N LYS A 65 -25.01 -18.83 -7.85
CA LYS A 65 -25.45 -19.95 -7.00
C LYS A 65 -24.60 -21.21 -7.24
N ILE A 66 -24.35 -21.58 -8.50
CA ILE A 66 -23.50 -22.73 -8.85
C ILE A 66 -22.09 -22.56 -8.26
N LEU A 67 -21.51 -21.36 -8.38
CA LEU A 67 -20.20 -21.05 -7.81
C LEU A 67 -20.21 -21.17 -6.28
N THR A 68 -21.18 -20.55 -5.61
CA THR A 68 -21.23 -20.52 -4.14
C THR A 68 -21.48 -21.90 -3.55
N GLU A 69 -22.38 -22.69 -4.13
CA GLU A 69 -22.64 -24.08 -3.70
C GLU A 69 -21.43 -25.00 -3.95
N THR A 70 -20.75 -24.84 -5.08
CA THR A 70 -19.62 -25.70 -5.42
C THR A 70 -18.36 -25.29 -4.66
N THR A 71 -18.06 -24.00 -4.61
CA THR A 71 -16.81 -23.49 -4.03
C THR A 71 -16.92 -23.10 -2.57
N GLY A 72 -18.09 -22.83 -2.01
CA GLY A 72 -18.27 -22.29 -0.65
C GLY A 72 -17.52 -20.98 -0.38
N LEU A 73 -17.14 -20.24 -1.42
CA LEU A 73 -16.42 -18.96 -1.36
C LEU A 73 -17.08 -17.97 -2.34
N SER A 74 -16.91 -16.67 -2.08
CA SER A 74 -17.29 -15.61 -3.01
C SER A 74 -16.09 -15.19 -3.87
N LEU A 75 -16.35 -14.88 -5.14
CA LEU A 75 -15.39 -14.13 -5.95
C LEU A 75 -15.54 -12.64 -5.68
N HIS A 76 -14.46 -11.89 -5.87
CA HIS A 76 -14.45 -10.45 -5.70
C HIS A 76 -14.03 -9.77 -7.00
N GLN A 77 -14.67 -8.64 -7.29
CA GLN A 77 -14.28 -7.79 -8.41
C GLN A 77 -12.85 -7.27 -8.19
N THR A 78 -12.04 -7.24 -9.25
CA THR A 78 -10.76 -6.53 -9.19
C THR A 78 -11.04 -5.02 -9.23
N LEU A 79 -10.87 -4.36 -8.09
CA LEU A 79 -11.05 -2.92 -8.01
C LEU A 79 -9.84 -2.21 -8.63
N GLN A 80 -10.10 -1.25 -9.52
CA GLN A 80 -9.06 -0.39 -10.09
C GLN A 80 -8.40 0.49 -9.02
N THR A 81 -9.13 0.86 -7.97
CA THR A 81 -8.69 1.84 -6.98
C THR A 81 -8.25 1.26 -5.64
N ARG A 82 -8.25 -0.07 -5.44
CA ARG A 82 -7.91 -0.71 -4.15
C ARG A 82 -7.15 -2.03 -4.30
N TRP A 83 -5.84 -1.98 -4.17
CA TRP A 83 -4.88 -3.07 -4.31
C TRP A 83 -4.99 -4.11 -3.20
N SER A 84 -5.21 -3.67 -1.96
CA SER A 84 -5.51 -4.54 -0.82
C SER A 84 -6.79 -5.36 -1.05
N ALA A 85 -7.72 -4.92 -1.89
CA ALA A 85 -8.91 -5.71 -2.26
C ALA A 85 -8.63 -6.77 -3.33
N ARG A 86 -7.51 -6.68 -4.07
CA ARG A 86 -7.17 -7.66 -5.11
C ARG A 86 -6.70 -9.00 -4.53
N ILE A 87 -6.19 -9.01 -3.29
CA ILE A 87 -5.90 -10.27 -2.60
C ILE A 87 -7.17 -11.11 -2.44
N GLU A 88 -8.32 -10.48 -2.17
CA GLU A 88 -9.59 -11.20 -2.04
C GLU A 88 -10.10 -11.73 -3.39
N ALA A 89 -9.64 -11.18 -4.52
CA ALA A 89 -9.90 -11.75 -5.85
C ALA A 89 -8.99 -12.96 -6.17
N VAL A 90 -7.74 -12.95 -5.72
CA VAL A 90 -6.75 -14.04 -5.96
C VAL A 90 -6.90 -15.20 -4.97
N LYS A 91 -7.27 -14.91 -3.73
CA LYS A 91 -7.37 -15.89 -2.62
C LYS A 91 -8.31 -17.07 -2.89
N PRO A 92 -9.49 -16.92 -3.52
CA PRO A 92 -10.32 -18.06 -3.93
C PRO A 92 -9.61 -18.99 -4.92
N LEU A 93 -8.82 -18.42 -5.84
CA LEU A 93 -8.09 -19.15 -6.88
C LEU A 93 -6.98 -20.03 -6.29
N VAL A 94 -6.31 -19.56 -5.23
CA VAL A 94 -5.32 -20.35 -4.49
C VAL A 94 -6.00 -21.42 -3.64
N LYS A 95 -7.07 -21.06 -2.90
CA LYS A 95 -7.69 -21.95 -1.92
C LYS A 95 -8.46 -23.10 -2.54
N ARG A 96 -9.20 -22.86 -3.64
CA ARG A 96 -10.12 -23.85 -4.23
C ARG A 96 -10.07 -23.87 -5.77
N PRO A 97 -8.88 -23.97 -6.42
CA PRO A 97 -8.76 -23.94 -7.88
C PRO A 97 -9.58 -25.04 -8.57
N ARG A 98 -9.56 -26.26 -8.00
CA ARG A 98 -10.35 -27.41 -8.51
C ARG A 98 -11.84 -27.15 -8.52
N LYS A 99 -12.37 -26.58 -7.43
CA LYS A 99 -13.81 -26.34 -7.30
C LYS A 99 -14.27 -25.24 -8.24
N ILE A 100 -13.42 -24.25 -8.50
CA ILE A 100 -13.69 -23.20 -9.50
C ILE A 100 -13.73 -23.82 -10.90
N LEU A 101 -12.78 -24.70 -11.24
CA LEU A 101 -12.81 -25.44 -12.51
C LEU A 101 -14.08 -26.29 -12.66
N LEU A 102 -14.48 -27.04 -11.62
CA LEU A 102 -15.74 -27.79 -11.62
C LEU A 102 -16.97 -26.89 -11.79
N SER A 103 -16.94 -25.70 -11.20
CA SER A 103 -18.03 -24.73 -11.34
C SER A 103 -18.18 -24.27 -12.79
N LEU A 104 -17.06 -24.01 -13.49
CA LEU A 104 -17.05 -23.68 -14.92
C LEU A 104 -17.58 -24.82 -15.78
N GLN A 105 -17.19 -26.06 -15.47
CA GLN A 105 -17.66 -27.22 -16.21
C GLN A 105 -19.19 -27.40 -16.07
N LYS A 106 -19.75 -27.19 -14.88
CA LYS A 106 -21.21 -27.19 -14.64
C LYS A 106 -21.96 -26.10 -15.38
N LEU A 107 -21.30 -24.98 -15.73
CA LEU A 107 -21.96 -23.93 -16.51
C LEU A 107 -22.32 -24.39 -17.92
N ARG A 108 -21.64 -25.42 -18.45
CA ARG A 108 -21.92 -25.97 -19.79
C ARG A 108 -23.27 -26.66 -19.89
N ASP A 109 -23.85 -27.06 -18.76
CA ASP A 109 -25.17 -27.69 -18.69
C ASP A 109 -26.30 -26.65 -18.80
N LEU A 110 -25.97 -25.35 -18.75
CA LEU A 110 -26.91 -24.25 -18.93
C LEU A 110 -26.98 -23.82 -20.40
N ASP A 111 -28.13 -23.28 -20.80
CA ASP A 111 -28.31 -22.63 -22.09
C ASP A 111 -27.60 -21.26 -22.11
N LEU A 112 -26.35 -21.26 -22.56
CA LEU A 112 -25.47 -20.09 -22.60
C LEU A 112 -25.34 -19.55 -24.02
N THR A 113 -25.19 -18.24 -24.15
CA THR A 113 -24.85 -17.61 -25.43
C THR A 113 -23.48 -18.06 -25.93
N ALA A 114 -23.27 -17.98 -27.25
CA ALA A 114 -22.01 -18.39 -27.88
C ALA A 114 -20.78 -17.69 -27.28
N ASP A 115 -20.88 -16.39 -27.00
CA ASP A 115 -19.79 -15.61 -26.37
C ASP A 115 -19.43 -16.15 -24.98
N LEU A 116 -20.44 -16.44 -24.15
CA LEU A 116 -20.23 -16.99 -22.81
C LEU A 116 -19.62 -18.40 -22.85
N LEU A 117 -19.99 -19.22 -23.83
CA LEU A 117 -19.38 -20.54 -24.02
C LEU A 117 -17.90 -20.44 -24.43
N ILE A 118 -17.55 -19.45 -25.24
CA ILE A 118 -16.14 -19.16 -25.58
C ILE A 118 -15.38 -18.72 -24.34
N ASP A 119 -15.95 -17.82 -23.54
CA ASP A 119 -15.36 -17.35 -22.29
C ASP A 119 -15.11 -18.51 -21.32
N VAL A 120 -16.11 -19.37 -21.11
CA VAL A 120 -15.98 -20.57 -20.25
C VAL A 120 -14.84 -21.47 -20.72
N LYS A 121 -14.79 -21.81 -22.02
CA LYS A 121 -13.71 -22.65 -22.59
C LYS A 121 -12.33 -22.00 -22.42
N SER A 122 -12.25 -20.68 -22.62
CA SER A 122 -11.00 -19.93 -22.49
C SER A 122 -10.49 -19.91 -21.04
N LEU A 123 -11.40 -19.73 -20.08
CA LEU A 123 -11.10 -19.69 -18.65
C LEU A 123 -10.70 -21.06 -18.11
N GLU A 124 -11.36 -22.14 -18.55
CA GLU A 124 -10.99 -23.50 -18.17
C GLU A 124 -9.56 -23.83 -18.62
N LYS A 125 -9.24 -23.57 -19.89
CA LYS A 125 -7.89 -23.78 -20.43
C LYS A 125 -6.85 -22.94 -19.69
N TRP A 126 -7.20 -21.70 -19.33
CA TRP A 126 -6.32 -20.83 -18.58
C TRP A 126 -6.07 -21.34 -17.16
N ILE A 127 -7.12 -21.70 -16.40
CA ILE A 127 -6.98 -22.22 -15.03
C ILE A 127 -6.14 -23.50 -15.02
N GLN A 128 -6.31 -24.36 -16.03
CA GLN A 128 -5.51 -25.58 -16.16
C GLN A 128 -4.05 -25.34 -16.60
N SER A 129 -3.68 -24.14 -17.03
CA SER A 129 -2.32 -23.87 -17.49
C SER A 129 -1.31 -23.77 -16.34
N PHE A 130 -0.05 -24.15 -16.61
CA PHE A 130 1.01 -23.99 -15.62
C PHE A 130 1.33 -22.51 -15.34
N GLU A 131 1.18 -21.66 -16.36
CA GLU A 131 1.29 -20.19 -16.24
C GLU A 131 0.32 -19.63 -15.19
N PHE A 132 -0.93 -20.11 -15.15
CA PHE A 132 -1.88 -19.71 -14.12
C PHE A 132 -1.39 -20.05 -12.71
N ILE A 133 -0.80 -21.25 -12.52
CA ILE A 133 -0.30 -21.69 -11.22
C ILE A 133 0.85 -20.77 -10.78
N ILE A 134 1.85 -20.55 -11.64
CA ILE A 134 3.01 -19.68 -11.32
C ILE A 134 2.53 -18.27 -10.97
N MET A 135 1.70 -17.66 -11.83
CA MET A 135 1.22 -16.29 -11.63
C MET A 135 0.35 -16.16 -10.37
N THR A 136 -0.47 -17.16 -10.07
CA THR A 136 -1.34 -17.15 -8.90
C THR A 136 -0.53 -17.31 -7.61
N THR A 137 0.48 -18.19 -7.59
CA THR A 137 1.40 -18.34 -6.45
C THR A 137 2.18 -17.05 -6.21
N PHE A 138 2.75 -16.47 -7.27
CA PHE A 138 3.48 -15.20 -7.20
C PHE A 138 2.62 -14.06 -6.65
N TRP A 139 1.49 -13.78 -7.31
CA TRP A 139 0.65 -12.66 -6.93
C TRP A 139 0.02 -12.84 -5.57
N PHE A 140 -0.34 -14.06 -5.17
CA PHE A 140 -0.85 -14.29 -3.82
C PHE A 140 0.17 -13.87 -2.76
N LYS A 141 1.44 -14.30 -2.88
CA LYS A 141 2.51 -13.91 -1.95
C LYS A 141 2.78 -12.41 -1.96
N ALA A 142 2.95 -11.82 -3.14
CA ALA A 142 3.22 -10.40 -3.29
C ALA A 142 2.07 -9.53 -2.73
N LEU A 143 0.81 -9.85 -3.08
CA LEU A 143 -0.36 -9.14 -2.58
C LEU A 143 -0.54 -9.31 -1.08
N GLN A 144 -0.24 -10.48 -0.53
CA GLN A 144 -0.30 -10.74 0.91
C GLN A 144 0.75 -9.93 1.67
N ALA A 145 1.99 -9.89 1.18
CA ALA A 145 3.03 -9.06 1.76
C ALA A 145 2.65 -7.56 1.78
N ILE A 146 2.14 -7.05 0.65
CA ILE A 146 1.69 -5.65 0.54
C ILE A 146 0.49 -5.39 1.46
N ASN A 147 -0.46 -6.32 1.53
CA ASN A 147 -1.64 -6.17 2.38
C ASN A 147 -1.25 -6.10 3.87
N TYR A 148 -0.30 -6.92 4.32
CA TYR A 148 0.19 -6.85 5.70
C TYR A 148 0.80 -5.49 6.03
N VAL A 149 1.64 -4.94 5.15
CA VAL A 149 2.22 -3.60 5.36
C VAL A 149 1.14 -2.52 5.32
N SER A 150 0.20 -2.62 4.38
CA SER A 150 -0.91 -1.66 4.26
C SER A 150 -1.82 -1.65 5.49
N VAL A 151 -2.04 -2.80 6.14
CA VAL A 151 -2.77 -2.88 7.41
C VAL A 151 -1.94 -2.30 8.56
N SER A 152 -0.62 -2.56 8.59
CA SER A 152 0.26 -1.95 9.59
C SER A 152 0.26 -0.42 9.53
N PHE A 153 0.20 0.17 8.33
CA PHE A 153 0.10 1.63 8.13
C PHE A 153 -1.19 2.26 8.66
N GLN A 154 -2.22 1.46 8.92
CA GLN A 154 -3.49 1.91 9.47
C GLN A 154 -3.52 1.87 11.01
N SER A 155 -2.43 1.44 11.65
CA SER A 155 -2.28 1.49 13.11
C SER A 155 -2.19 2.94 13.59
N GLU A 156 -2.87 3.26 14.69
CA GLU A 156 -2.91 4.62 15.27
C GLU A 156 -1.54 5.12 15.75
N ASN A 157 -0.67 4.20 16.17
CA ASN A 157 0.62 4.54 16.77
C ASN A 157 1.80 4.45 15.78
N ILE A 158 1.53 4.33 14.48
CA ILE A 158 2.61 4.18 13.50
C ILE A 158 3.28 5.50 13.19
N THR A 159 4.62 5.49 13.25
CA THR A 159 5.46 6.64 12.93
C THR A 159 6.02 6.53 11.51
N LEU A 160 6.49 7.66 10.97
CA LEU A 160 7.12 7.69 9.66
C LEU A 160 8.43 6.86 9.60
N ASP A 161 9.18 6.75 10.70
CA ASP A 161 10.35 5.87 10.74
C ASP A 161 10.00 4.38 10.76
N ASP A 162 8.89 4.00 11.41
CA ASP A 162 8.36 2.63 11.33
C ASP A 162 7.87 2.30 9.91
N GLU A 163 7.24 3.26 9.24
CA GLU A 163 6.83 3.14 7.84
C GLU A 163 8.02 2.80 6.94
N MET A 164 9.10 3.57 7.03
CA MET A 164 10.30 3.34 6.20
C MET A 164 10.94 1.99 6.49
N LYS A 165 10.96 1.53 7.75
CA LYS A 165 11.43 0.18 8.09
C LYS A 165 10.58 -0.90 7.44
N LEU A 166 9.25 -0.79 7.53
CA LEU A 166 8.32 -1.75 6.93
C LEU A 166 8.45 -1.82 5.40
N ILE A 167 8.69 -0.68 4.74
CA ILE A 167 8.90 -0.64 3.29
C ILE A 167 10.23 -1.27 2.89
N LYS A 168 11.30 -1.01 3.64
CA LYS A 168 12.60 -1.67 3.41
C LYS A 168 12.46 -3.18 3.53
N ILE A 169 11.82 -3.67 4.60
CA ILE A 169 11.53 -5.10 4.79
C ILE A 169 10.65 -5.66 3.66
N LEU A 170 9.64 -4.91 3.21
CA LEU A 170 8.78 -5.33 2.10
C LEU A 170 9.59 -5.55 0.81
N ILE A 171 10.48 -4.62 0.48
CA ILE A 171 11.28 -4.65 -0.75
C ILE A 171 12.38 -5.72 -0.68
N GLU A 172 13.10 -5.79 0.45
CA GLU A 172 14.30 -6.61 0.58
C GLU A 172 13.99 -8.08 0.86
N ASP A 173 12.99 -8.35 1.70
CA ASP A 173 12.70 -9.70 2.21
C ASP A 173 11.44 -10.29 1.54
N ARG A 174 10.32 -9.54 1.55
CA ARG A 174 9.02 -10.14 1.23
C ARG A 174 8.67 -10.16 -0.27
N LEU A 175 9.13 -9.18 -1.03
CA LEU A 175 8.87 -9.11 -2.47
C LEU A 175 9.94 -9.85 -3.27
N ARG A 176 11.22 -9.77 -2.86
CA ARG A 176 12.34 -10.51 -3.47
C ARG A 176 12.30 -11.99 -3.10
N SER A 177 11.21 -12.66 -3.44
CA SER A 177 11.12 -14.12 -3.34
C SER A 177 12.12 -14.77 -4.29
N SER A 178 12.88 -15.75 -3.82
CA SER A 178 13.74 -16.60 -4.64
C SER A 178 12.89 -17.31 -5.70
N TRP A 179 13.11 -17.03 -6.99
CA TRP A 179 12.43 -17.71 -8.10
C TRP A 179 12.45 -19.25 -7.95
N PRO A 180 13.58 -19.89 -7.56
CA PRO A 180 13.63 -21.32 -7.24
C PRO A 180 12.58 -21.80 -6.24
N GLU A 181 12.32 -21.06 -5.17
CA GLU A 181 11.33 -21.45 -4.16
C GLU A 181 9.91 -21.37 -4.72
N LEU A 182 9.64 -20.31 -5.47
CA LEU A 182 8.34 -20.07 -6.07
C LEU A 182 8.00 -21.11 -7.15
N ILE A 183 8.96 -21.43 -8.01
CA ILE A 183 8.76 -22.42 -9.08
C ILE A 183 8.61 -23.84 -8.50
N ASN A 184 9.36 -24.17 -7.45
CA ASN A 184 9.22 -25.46 -6.75
C ASN A 184 7.83 -25.59 -6.13
N GLU A 185 7.32 -24.55 -5.46
CA GLU A 185 5.95 -24.54 -4.94
C GLU A 185 4.92 -24.67 -6.07
N ALA A 186 5.09 -23.97 -7.18
CA ALA A 186 4.21 -24.08 -8.34
C ALA A 186 4.19 -25.52 -8.91
N HIS A 187 5.35 -26.18 -9.00
CA HIS A 187 5.45 -27.59 -9.41
C HIS A 187 4.76 -28.54 -8.42
N LEU A 188 4.91 -28.32 -7.12
CA LEU A 188 4.20 -29.10 -6.10
C LEU A 188 2.68 -28.95 -6.22
N VAL A 189 2.19 -27.71 -6.40
CA VAL A 189 0.76 -27.45 -6.65
C VAL A 189 0.31 -28.14 -7.94
N ALA A 190 1.07 -28.02 -9.04
CA ALA A 190 0.72 -28.65 -10.31
C ALA A 190 0.66 -30.18 -10.21
N SER A 191 1.61 -30.81 -9.54
CA SER A 191 1.61 -32.27 -9.33
C SER A 191 0.41 -32.74 -8.50
N GLY A 192 0.05 -32.01 -7.44
CA GLY A 192 -1.15 -32.27 -6.67
C GLY A 192 -2.43 -32.09 -7.49
N LEU A 193 -2.44 -31.22 -8.50
CA LEU A 193 -3.59 -30.93 -9.35
C LEU A 193 -3.64 -31.73 -10.67
N ALA A 194 -2.62 -32.57 -10.96
CA ALA A 194 -2.46 -33.25 -12.24
C ALA A 194 -3.68 -34.12 -12.62
N SER A 195 -4.30 -34.79 -11.64
CA SER A 195 -5.50 -35.63 -11.86
C SER A 195 -6.74 -34.85 -12.32
N TYR A 196 -6.73 -33.52 -12.25
CA TYR A 196 -7.81 -32.63 -12.65
C TYR A 196 -7.51 -31.89 -13.98
N GLY A 197 -6.48 -32.33 -14.71
CA GLY A 197 -6.10 -31.79 -16.02
C GLY A 197 -5.25 -30.52 -15.97
N PHE A 198 -4.67 -30.19 -14.81
CA PHE A 198 -3.71 -29.09 -14.71
C PHE A 198 -2.35 -29.49 -15.32
N GLN A 199 -1.74 -28.55 -16.04
CA GLN A 199 -0.45 -28.70 -16.70
C GLN A 199 0.69 -28.44 -15.71
N SER A 200 1.80 -29.17 -15.88
CA SER A 200 3.04 -29.04 -15.10
C SER A 200 4.19 -28.42 -15.88
N LYS A 201 3.97 -28.01 -17.13
CA LYS A 201 4.97 -27.39 -18.00
C LYS A 201 4.38 -26.19 -18.71
N LEU A 202 5.23 -25.19 -18.97
CA LEU A 202 4.87 -24.05 -19.82
C LEU A 202 4.67 -24.53 -21.26
N VAL A 203 3.67 -23.95 -21.94
CA VAL A 203 3.38 -24.28 -23.34
C VAL A 203 4.44 -23.61 -24.22
N GLN A 204 5.20 -24.41 -24.96
CA GLN A 204 6.17 -23.91 -25.93
C GLN A 204 5.49 -23.09 -27.02
N LYS A 205 5.77 -21.78 -27.06
CA LYS A 205 5.38 -20.95 -28.20
C LYS A 205 6.24 -21.35 -29.40
N ARG A 206 5.58 -21.78 -30.48
CA ARG A 206 6.26 -22.14 -31.73
C ARG A 206 7.02 -20.92 -32.26
N THR A 207 8.34 -20.94 -32.18
CA THR A 207 9.18 -19.86 -32.71
C THR A 207 9.27 -19.97 -34.24
N ARG A 208 8.90 -18.90 -34.93
CA ARG A 208 9.04 -18.82 -36.39
C ARG A 208 10.51 -18.64 -36.72
N LYS A 209 11.17 -19.71 -37.18
CA LYS A 209 12.55 -19.64 -37.66
C LYS A 209 12.58 -18.79 -38.94
N ARG A 210 13.35 -17.69 -38.95
CA ARG A 210 13.66 -16.94 -40.17
C ARG A 210 14.52 -17.83 -41.06
N LYS A 211 14.24 -17.88 -42.37
CA LYS A 211 15.16 -18.49 -43.34
C LYS A 211 16.41 -17.61 -43.41
N THR A 212 17.56 -18.15 -43.03
CA THR A 212 18.87 -17.50 -43.18
C THR A 212 19.46 -17.84 -44.54
N PHE A 213 20.24 -16.93 -45.12
CA PHE A 213 20.98 -17.23 -46.36
C PHE A 213 22.22 -18.08 -46.07
N TYR A 214 22.73 -18.77 -47.09
CA TYR A 214 23.97 -19.54 -46.99
C TYR A 214 25.12 -18.60 -46.59
N LYS A 215 25.79 -18.88 -45.46
CA LYS A 215 26.89 -18.12 -44.81
C LYS A 215 26.54 -17.00 -43.83
N GLU A 216 25.27 -16.77 -43.48
CA GLU A 216 24.98 -15.92 -42.30
C GLU A 216 25.32 -16.68 -41.01
N THR A 217 26.32 -16.20 -40.27
CA THR A 217 26.56 -16.63 -38.88
C THR A 217 25.33 -16.28 -38.06
N ARG A 218 24.77 -17.26 -37.33
CA ARG A 218 23.65 -17.00 -36.42
C ARG A 218 24.09 -15.92 -35.44
N ASN A 219 23.38 -14.79 -35.40
CA ASN A 219 23.32 -14.00 -34.18
C ASN A 219 22.58 -14.88 -33.17
N GLU A 220 23.33 -15.63 -32.36
CA GLU A 220 22.83 -16.26 -31.15
C GLU A 220 22.49 -15.15 -30.16
N VAL A 221 21.37 -14.46 -30.40
CA VAL A 221 20.73 -13.64 -29.38
C VAL A 221 20.48 -14.59 -28.23
N HIS A 222 21.26 -14.46 -27.15
CA HIS A 222 21.29 -15.30 -25.96
C HIS A 222 19.97 -16.05 -25.75
N PHE A 223 19.89 -17.27 -26.27
CA PHE A 223 18.72 -18.11 -26.11
C PHE A 223 18.76 -18.59 -24.65
N LEU A 224 17.86 -18.09 -23.81
CA LEU A 224 17.64 -18.68 -22.50
C LEU A 224 17.20 -20.13 -22.74
N GLU A 225 18.05 -21.09 -22.39
CA GLU A 225 17.93 -22.51 -22.77
C GLU A 225 16.70 -23.25 -22.19
N ASN A 226 15.86 -22.57 -21.39
CA ASN A 226 14.68 -23.16 -20.73
C ASN A 226 13.49 -22.18 -20.75
N ASP A 227 12.28 -22.67 -21.10
CA ASP A 227 11.04 -21.89 -21.11
C ASP A 227 10.75 -21.24 -19.74
N GLU A 228 11.11 -21.93 -18.65
CA GLU A 228 11.00 -21.41 -17.29
C GLU A 228 11.93 -20.24 -17.03
N LYS A 229 13.18 -20.28 -17.51
CA LYS A 229 14.12 -19.15 -17.43
C LYS A 229 13.65 -17.99 -18.30
N GLN A 230 13.02 -18.27 -19.44
CA GLN A 230 12.44 -17.22 -20.27
C GLN A 230 11.25 -16.55 -19.55
N PHE A 231 10.43 -17.31 -18.83
CA PHE A 231 9.36 -16.78 -18.00
C PHE A 231 9.89 -15.99 -16.80
N GLU A 232 10.90 -16.52 -16.13
CA GLU A 232 11.61 -15.86 -15.02
C GLU A 232 12.09 -14.47 -15.43
N VAL A 233 12.84 -14.36 -16.53
CA VAL A 233 13.43 -13.09 -16.96
C VAL A 233 12.38 -12.13 -17.51
N ASN A 234 11.51 -12.58 -18.42
CA ASN A 234 10.64 -11.66 -19.15
C ASN A 234 9.36 -11.29 -18.40
N VAL A 235 8.84 -12.17 -17.55
CA VAL A 235 7.56 -11.97 -16.86
C VAL A 235 7.78 -11.71 -15.38
N PHE A 236 8.45 -12.63 -14.68
CA PHE A 236 8.58 -12.56 -13.24
C PHE A 236 9.49 -11.40 -12.78
N ASN A 237 10.72 -11.32 -13.28
CA ASN A 237 11.66 -10.26 -12.93
C ASN A 237 11.12 -8.89 -13.37
N THR A 238 10.60 -8.78 -14.59
CA THR A 238 9.93 -7.55 -15.06
C THR A 238 8.80 -7.11 -14.13
N ALA A 239 7.97 -8.05 -13.65
CA ALA A 239 6.88 -7.74 -12.74
C ALA A 239 7.36 -7.29 -11.36
N LEU A 240 8.32 -8.00 -10.82
CA LEU A 240 8.93 -7.74 -9.53
C LEU A 240 9.67 -6.39 -9.53
N ASP A 241 10.51 -6.14 -10.54
CA ASP A 241 11.29 -4.92 -10.68
C ASP A 241 10.39 -3.70 -10.88
N THR A 242 9.35 -3.82 -11.73
CA THR A 242 8.39 -2.73 -11.89
C THR A 242 7.68 -2.43 -10.56
N LEU A 243 7.22 -3.46 -9.83
CA LEU A 243 6.55 -3.28 -8.55
C LEU A 243 7.48 -2.63 -7.52
N ILE A 244 8.72 -3.11 -7.39
CA ILE A 244 9.72 -2.56 -6.47
C ILE A 244 10.03 -1.11 -6.84
N GLN A 245 10.23 -0.80 -8.13
CA GLN A 245 10.53 0.55 -8.59
C GLN A 245 9.36 1.50 -8.29
N GLN A 246 8.12 1.08 -8.57
CA GLN A 246 6.93 1.88 -8.28
C GLN A 246 6.76 2.16 -6.77
N ILE A 247 7.13 1.21 -5.90
CA ILE A 247 7.14 1.45 -4.45
C ILE A 247 8.25 2.46 -4.13
N LYS A 248 9.49 2.24 -4.56
CA LYS A 248 10.62 3.16 -4.29
C LYS A 248 10.33 4.60 -4.72
N ASP A 249 9.86 4.80 -5.95
CA ASP A 249 9.59 6.13 -6.49
C ASP A 249 8.53 6.90 -5.67
N ARG A 250 7.50 6.19 -5.19
CA ARG A 250 6.39 6.80 -4.45
C ARG A 250 6.73 7.11 -3.00
N PHE A 251 7.63 6.34 -2.41
CA PHE A 251 8.08 6.54 -1.04
C PHE A 251 9.34 7.41 -0.93
N GLN A 252 9.88 7.90 -2.05
CA GLN A 252 11.03 8.80 -2.05
C GLN A 252 10.79 10.08 -1.23
N ALA A 253 9.57 10.61 -1.20
CA ALA A 253 9.23 11.77 -0.39
C ALA A 253 9.34 11.44 1.11
N ALA A 254 8.74 10.33 1.55
CA ALA A 254 8.81 9.85 2.93
C ALA A 254 10.25 9.50 3.34
N GLU A 255 11.03 8.92 2.44
CA GLU A 255 12.44 8.61 2.65
C GLU A 255 13.28 9.89 2.82
N LYS A 256 13.10 10.88 1.94
CA LYS A 256 13.79 12.18 2.05
C LYS A 256 13.50 12.87 3.39
N THR A 257 12.24 12.89 3.80
CA THR A 257 11.83 13.47 5.09
C THR A 257 12.37 12.68 6.26
N THR A 258 12.33 11.35 6.20
CA THR A 258 12.91 10.53 7.27
C THR A 258 14.40 10.78 7.40
N ASN A 259 15.13 10.82 6.27
CA ASN A 259 16.57 11.08 6.25
C ASN A 259 16.93 12.50 6.73
N SER A 260 16.07 13.49 6.49
CA SER A 260 16.31 14.85 6.98
C SER A 260 16.19 14.95 8.50
N PHE A 261 15.38 14.11 9.16
CA PHE A 261 15.21 14.11 10.62
C PHE A 261 16.00 13.01 11.33
N SER A 262 16.41 11.95 10.64
CA SER A 262 16.87 10.70 11.26
C SER A 262 18.10 10.84 12.15
N PHE A 263 18.94 11.85 11.91
CA PHE A 263 20.12 12.14 12.73
C PHE A 263 19.75 12.48 14.20
N LEU A 264 18.50 12.90 14.45
CA LEU A 264 18.02 13.19 15.81
C LEU A 264 17.97 11.94 16.68
N TRP A 265 17.60 10.77 16.14
CA TRP A 265 17.50 9.52 16.90
C TRP A 265 18.48 8.41 16.48
N LEU A 266 18.91 8.37 15.22
CA LEU A 266 19.97 7.46 14.78
C LEU A 266 21.34 8.07 15.05
N SER A 267 22.25 7.28 15.61
CA SER A 267 23.65 7.66 15.77
C SER A 267 24.40 7.27 14.50
N GLU A 268 25.19 8.17 13.90
CA GLU A 268 25.98 7.90 12.68
C GLU A 268 27.11 6.86 12.87
N SER A 269 27.19 6.20 14.03
CA SER A 269 28.10 5.09 14.24
C SER A 269 27.53 3.80 13.64
N ASN A 270 27.64 3.60 12.31
CA ASN A 270 27.86 2.27 11.67
C ASN A 270 27.91 2.23 10.12
N SER A 271 27.99 3.34 9.38
CA SER A 271 28.32 3.28 7.93
C SER A 271 29.83 3.27 7.65
N ARG A 272 30.62 2.63 8.53
CA ARG A 272 32.01 2.26 8.24
C ARG A 272 32.12 0.74 8.09
N SER A 273 31.28 0.16 7.24
CA SER A 273 31.71 -1.03 6.50
C SER A 273 32.60 -0.53 5.37
N SER A 274 33.87 -0.92 5.44
CA SER A 274 34.90 -0.74 4.43
C SER A 274 34.34 -0.96 3.01
N GLU A 275 34.74 -0.10 2.07
CA GLU A 275 34.64 -0.27 0.61
C GLU A 275 33.44 0.31 -0.16
N GLU A 276 32.73 1.32 0.34
CA GLU A 276 31.91 2.16 -0.54
C GLU A 276 32.37 3.63 -0.56
N LYS A 277 32.72 4.05 -1.77
CA LYS A 277 33.36 5.29 -2.19
C LYS A 277 32.80 6.56 -1.56
N GLU A 278 33.71 7.49 -1.32
CA GLU A 278 33.52 8.92 -1.07
C GLU A 278 32.30 9.51 -1.81
N ILE A 279 31.17 9.53 -1.13
CA ILE A 279 30.11 10.50 -1.37
C ILE A 279 30.19 11.42 -0.16
N GLU A 280 30.48 12.71 -0.40
CA GLU A 280 30.47 13.75 0.62
C GLU A 280 29.11 13.73 1.34
N GLN A 281 29.03 13.07 2.49
CA GLN A 281 27.85 13.12 3.33
C GLN A 281 27.87 14.49 4.02
N PRO A 282 26.75 15.25 4.01
CA PRO A 282 26.70 16.56 4.63
C PRO A 282 27.00 16.40 6.12
N SER A 283 27.84 17.31 6.65
CA SER A 283 28.21 17.30 8.06
C SER A 283 26.96 17.37 8.95
N LEU A 284 27.03 16.81 10.17
CA LEU A 284 25.92 16.90 11.14
C LEU A 284 25.43 18.34 11.32
N GLU A 285 26.36 19.29 11.25
CA GLU A 285 26.08 20.72 11.31
C GLU A 285 25.25 21.17 10.10
N GLU A 286 25.64 20.83 8.87
CA GLU A 286 24.86 21.15 7.67
C GLU A 286 23.42 20.59 7.72
N LYS A 287 23.24 19.38 8.27
CA LYS A 287 21.91 18.79 8.49
C LYS A 287 21.09 19.62 9.48
N CYS A 288 21.70 20.04 10.61
CA CYS A 288 21.06 20.92 11.58
C CYS A 288 20.68 22.27 10.96
N LYS A 289 21.58 22.89 10.18
CA LYS A 289 21.33 24.16 9.50
C LYS A 289 20.17 24.06 8.52
N THR A 290 20.18 23.03 7.69
CA THR A 290 19.10 22.81 6.71
C THR A 290 17.75 22.66 7.39
N LEU A 291 17.70 21.94 8.52
CA LEU A 291 16.48 21.69 9.26
C LEU A 291 16.00 22.94 10.03
N ALA A 292 16.91 23.68 10.66
CA ALA A 292 16.61 24.95 11.33
C ALA A 292 16.09 26.00 10.33
N GLN A 293 16.64 26.05 9.12
CA GLN A 293 16.15 26.91 8.03
C GLN A 293 14.75 26.53 7.53
N MET A 294 14.34 25.27 7.67
CA MET A 294 12.97 24.86 7.34
C MET A 294 11.97 25.34 8.42
N TYR A 295 12.42 25.38 9.68
CA TYR A 295 11.60 25.72 10.84
C TYR A 295 12.11 26.96 11.59
N VAL A 296 12.43 28.04 10.87
CA VAL A 296 13.05 29.28 11.42
C VAL A 296 12.22 29.90 12.55
N ASN A 297 10.89 29.75 12.50
CA ASN A 297 9.99 30.28 13.51
C ASN A 297 9.95 29.44 14.80
N ASP A 298 10.37 28.17 14.73
CA ASP A 298 10.22 27.19 15.81
C ASP A 298 11.57 26.79 16.43
N VAL A 299 12.67 26.93 15.69
CA VAL A 299 13.99 26.39 16.08
C VAL A 299 15.11 27.39 15.83
N ASP A 300 15.97 27.55 16.84
CA ASP A 300 17.22 28.31 16.77
C ASP A 300 18.37 27.38 16.31
N GLU A 301 19.10 27.80 15.27
CA GLU A 301 20.17 27.01 14.64
C GLU A 301 21.32 26.68 15.61
N ASP A 302 21.81 27.67 16.35
CA ASP A 302 22.96 27.51 17.24
C ASP A 302 22.60 26.63 18.44
N LYS A 303 21.39 26.81 18.99
CA LYS A 303 20.87 25.95 20.06
C LYS A 303 20.73 24.51 19.58
N LEU A 304 20.14 24.29 18.40
CA LEU A 304 19.93 22.95 17.86
C LEU A 304 21.26 22.18 17.71
N ILE A 305 22.31 22.82 17.20
CA ILE A 305 23.62 22.18 17.02
C ILE A 305 24.20 21.74 18.37
N LEU A 306 24.10 22.58 19.41
CA LEU A 306 24.58 22.26 20.75
C LEU A 306 23.76 21.12 21.39
N GLU A 307 22.43 21.19 21.28
CA GLU A 307 21.52 20.16 21.76
C GLU A 307 21.83 18.80 21.14
N VAL A 308 21.95 18.74 19.81
CA VAL A 308 22.20 17.48 19.08
C VAL A 308 23.55 16.88 19.45
N ARG A 309 24.61 17.68 19.59
CA ARG A 309 25.93 17.21 20.08
C ARG A 309 25.84 16.61 21.49
N HIS A 310 25.08 17.26 22.37
CA HIS A 310 24.88 16.75 23.72
C HIS A 310 24.06 15.46 23.70
N LEU A 311 22.99 15.42 22.90
CA LEU A 311 22.12 14.27 22.70
C LEU A 311 22.90 13.06 22.17
N ASP A 312 23.81 13.25 21.21
CA ASP A 312 24.69 12.18 20.69
C ASP A 312 25.64 11.62 21.75
N THR A 313 26.04 12.45 22.71
CA THR A 313 26.85 12.00 23.86
C THR A 313 26.00 11.13 24.79
N LEU A 314 24.75 11.52 25.07
CA LEU A 314 23.82 10.73 25.89
C LEU A 314 23.38 9.42 25.20
N LYS A 315 23.17 9.46 23.87
CA LYS A 315 22.89 8.26 23.06
C LYS A 315 24.06 7.27 23.10
N ARG A 316 25.31 7.77 23.05
CA ARG A 316 26.52 6.91 23.20
C ARG A 316 26.62 6.29 24.58
N ALA A 317 26.12 6.96 25.61
CA ALA A 317 26.00 6.42 26.96
C ALA A 317 24.78 5.47 27.14
N ASN A 318 24.03 5.16 26.07
CA ASN A 318 22.83 4.32 26.09
C ASN A 318 21.74 4.79 27.08
N LEU A 319 21.66 6.10 27.35
CA LEU A 319 20.73 6.65 28.34
C LEU A 319 19.26 6.41 27.97
N PHE A 320 18.96 6.29 26.68
CA PHE A 320 17.62 6.11 26.11
C PHE A 320 17.35 4.68 25.59
N GLY A 321 18.19 3.72 25.99
CA GLY A 321 18.09 2.32 25.57
C GLY A 321 19.03 1.95 24.42
N PRO A 322 18.95 0.69 23.92
CA PRO A 322 19.82 0.19 22.86
C PRO A 322 19.58 0.94 21.54
N LYS A 323 20.67 1.40 20.91
CA LYS A 323 20.65 2.20 19.67
C LYS A 323 19.84 1.58 18.53
N GLU A 324 19.88 0.25 18.40
CA GLU A 324 19.19 -0.49 17.34
C GLU A 324 17.66 -0.36 17.37
N TYR A 325 17.08 -0.08 18.54
CA TYR A 325 15.63 -0.06 18.75
C TYR A 325 15.09 1.34 19.07
N LEU A 326 15.93 2.38 18.94
CA LEU A 326 15.56 3.75 19.23
C LEU A 326 14.77 4.34 18.05
N THR A 327 13.48 4.60 18.28
CA THR A 327 12.60 5.31 17.36
C THR A 327 12.45 6.77 17.78
N SER A 328 11.99 7.60 16.85
CA SER A 328 11.64 9.00 17.06
C SER A 328 10.76 9.21 18.31
N MET A 329 9.66 8.44 18.42
CA MET A 329 8.74 8.46 19.56
C MET A 329 9.36 7.97 20.88
N LYS A 330 10.17 6.90 20.85
CA LYS A 330 10.82 6.39 22.07
C LYS A 330 11.82 7.39 22.62
N LEU A 331 12.56 8.08 21.75
CA LEU A 331 13.48 9.13 22.16
C LEU A 331 12.72 10.29 22.82
N LEU A 332 11.67 10.78 22.18
CA LEU A 332 10.85 11.87 22.72
C LEU A 332 10.30 11.51 24.11
N ASN A 333 9.67 10.34 24.24
CA ASN A 333 9.16 9.86 25.52
C ASN A 333 10.27 9.69 26.57
N GLY A 334 11.45 9.23 26.16
CA GLY A 334 12.61 9.07 27.04
C GLY A 334 13.16 10.39 27.57
N ILE A 335 13.12 11.47 26.78
CA ILE A 335 13.51 12.82 27.20
C ILE A 335 12.53 13.34 28.27
N TYR A 336 11.22 13.23 28.03
CA TYR A 336 10.19 13.66 28.98
C TYR A 336 10.21 12.86 30.28
N GLN A 337 10.34 11.53 30.21
CA GLN A 337 10.40 10.67 31.39
C GLN A 337 11.57 10.99 32.32
N LYS A 338 12.67 11.52 31.77
CA LYS A 338 13.88 11.90 32.53
C LYS A 338 13.90 13.39 32.90
N GLY A 339 12.88 14.17 32.55
CA GLY A 339 12.81 15.61 32.83
C GLY A 339 13.88 16.44 32.11
N LEU A 340 14.34 15.99 30.93
CA LEU A 340 15.41 16.64 30.17
C LEU A 340 14.89 17.65 29.13
N GLU A 341 13.61 18.02 29.20
CA GLU A 341 12.93 18.89 28.24
C GLU A 341 13.56 20.29 28.13
N SER A 342 14.02 20.85 29.25
CA SER A 342 14.67 22.18 29.30
C SER A 342 16.06 22.21 28.64
N ILE A 343 16.67 21.04 28.44
CA ILE A 343 17.98 20.91 27.79
C ILE A 343 17.80 20.72 26.29
N PHE A 344 16.71 20.07 25.86
CA PHE A 344 16.49 19.64 24.50
C PHE A 344 15.22 20.27 23.90
N GLU A 345 15.01 21.56 24.11
CA GLU A 345 13.79 22.27 23.68
C GLU A 345 13.60 22.18 22.16
N SER A 346 14.63 22.54 21.40
CA SER A 346 14.61 22.55 19.92
C SER A 346 14.41 21.14 19.36
N THR A 347 15.13 20.18 19.94
CA THR A 347 15.05 18.76 19.58
C THR A 347 13.65 18.20 19.86
N CYS A 348 13.04 18.54 20.99
CA CYS A 348 11.68 18.10 21.34
C CYS A 348 10.65 18.67 20.36
N ILE A 349 10.78 19.94 19.97
CA ILE A 349 9.92 20.56 18.96
C ILE A 349 10.01 19.79 17.64
N LEU A 350 11.22 19.52 17.16
CA LEU A 350 11.44 18.82 15.89
C LEU A 350 10.95 17.37 15.92
N LEU A 351 11.17 16.66 17.04
CA LEU A 351 10.63 15.31 17.22
C LEU A 351 9.10 15.31 17.24
N ARG A 352 8.47 16.31 17.87
CA ARG A 352 7.00 16.46 17.84
C ARG A 352 6.50 16.76 16.43
N ILE A 353 7.18 17.64 15.69
CA ILE A 353 6.85 17.90 14.28
C ILE A 353 6.93 16.62 13.47
N PHE A 354 8.03 15.87 13.58
CA PHE A 354 8.19 14.60 12.86
C PHE A 354 7.11 13.57 13.21
N ASN A 355 6.84 13.38 14.51
CA ASN A 355 5.86 12.41 15.00
C ASN A 355 4.40 12.80 14.71
N THR A 356 4.14 14.05 14.32
CA THR A 356 2.80 14.50 13.92
C THR A 356 2.59 14.43 12.40
N ILE A 357 3.60 14.05 11.61
CA ILE A 357 3.45 13.78 10.18
C ILE A 357 2.64 12.49 10.01
N PRO A 358 1.44 12.54 9.41
CA PRO A 358 0.59 11.37 9.29
C PRO A 358 1.12 10.40 8.23
N VAL A 359 1.27 9.13 8.61
CA VAL A 359 1.56 8.02 7.67
C VAL A 359 0.32 7.64 6.85
N SER A 360 -0.86 7.65 7.48
CA SER A 360 -2.13 7.40 6.79
C SER A 360 -3.18 8.45 7.14
N ILE A 361 -4.02 8.78 6.16
CA ILE A 361 -5.16 9.69 6.32
C ILE A 361 -6.46 8.87 6.37
N ALA A 362 -6.40 7.64 6.90
CA ALA A 362 -7.51 6.68 6.82
C ALA A 362 -8.80 7.22 7.48
N GLU A 363 -8.68 8.01 8.54
CA GLU A 363 -9.82 8.68 9.18
C GLU A 363 -10.38 9.82 8.32
N GLY A 364 -9.52 10.69 7.79
CA GLY A 364 -9.95 11.75 6.87
C GLY A 364 -10.65 11.17 5.64
N GLU A 365 -10.10 10.11 5.03
CA GLU A 365 -10.71 9.40 3.91
C GLU A 365 -12.05 8.74 4.28
N ARG A 366 -12.15 8.14 5.48
CA ARG A 366 -13.43 7.61 6.00
C ARG A 366 -14.47 8.72 6.11
N SER A 367 -14.12 9.88 6.65
CA SER A 367 -15.00 11.05 6.76
C SER A 367 -15.49 11.55 5.40
N PHE A 368 -14.60 11.65 4.41
CA PHE A 368 -14.99 11.99 3.03
C PHE A 368 -15.88 10.93 2.37
N SER A 369 -15.70 9.65 2.70
CA SER A 369 -16.58 8.59 2.18
C SER A 369 -18.01 8.72 2.72
N LYS A 370 -18.19 9.25 3.95
CA LYS A 370 -19.50 9.50 4.55
C LYS A 370 -20.21 10.70 3.91
N LEU A 371 -19.47 11.65 3.35
CA LEU A 371 -20.03 12.81 2.66
C LEU A 371 -21.03 12.43 1.57
N GLY A 372 -20.72 11.42 0.76
CA GLY A 372 -21.62 10.96 -0.30
C GLY A 372 -22.95 10.38 0.23
N LEU A 373 -22.93 9.83 1.45
CA LEU A 373 -24.14 9.28 2.10
C LEU A 373 -24.99 10.39 2.74
N VAL A 374 -24.35 11.42 3.30
CA VAL A 374 -25.06 12.54 3.94
C VAL A 374 -25.57 13.55 2.90
N LYS A 375 -24.76 13.85 1.87
CA LYS A 375 -25.06 14.80 0.80
C LYS A 375 -25.64 14.09 -0.43
N THR A 376 -26.87 13.59 -0.28
CA THR A 376 -27.64 13.00 -1.38
C THR A 376 -28.18 14.06 -2.35
N THR A 377 -28.59 13.66 -3.55
CA THR A 377 -29.25 14.54 -4.54
C THR A 377 -30.45 15.30 -3.97
N LEU A 378 -31.26 14.64 -3.14
CA LEU A 378 -32.40 15.22 -2.43
C LEU A 378 -32.03 16.24 -1.33
N ARG A 379 -30.75 16.29 -0.92
CA ARG A 379 -30.21 17.20 0.10
C ARG A 379 -29.20 18.19 -0.50
N SER A 380 -29.28 18.42 -1.81
CA SER A 380 -28.34 19.27 -2.55
C SER A 380 -28.40 20.75 -2.15
N THR A 381 -29.54 21.21 -1.62
CA THR A 381 -29.78 22.61 -1.19
C THR A 381 -29.45 22.89 0.27
N MET A 382 -28.84 21.93 0.98
CA MET A 382 -28.49 22.08 2.39
C MET A 382 -27.36 23.10 2.59
N SER A 383 -27.48 23.93 3.64
CA SER A 383 -26.41 24.85 4.05
C SER A 383 -25.17 24.11 4.56
N GLN A 384 -24.02 24.76 4.50
CA GLN A 384 -22.75 24.17 4.91
C GLN A 384 -22.74 23.80 6.40
N ASP A 385 -23.36 24.61 7.25
CA ASP A 385 -23.42 24.37 8.70
C ASP A 385 -24.15 23.06 8.99
N ARG A 386 -25.37 22.91 8.44
CA ARG A 386 -26.17 21.69 8.62
C ARG A 386 -25.48 20.45 8.04
N LEU A 387 -24.75 20.59 6.94
CA LEU A 387 -23.96 19.50 6.38
C LEU A 387 -22.85 19.06 7.35
N THR A 388 -22.16 20.03 7.95
CA THR A 388 -21.06 19.80 8.88
C THR A 388 -21.57 19.11 10.14
N ASP A 389 -22.67 19.60 10.72
CA ASP A 389 -23.28 19.01 11.93
C ASP A 389 -23.70 17.55 11.69
N LEU A 390 -24.36 17.27 10.56
CA LEU A 390 -24.79 15.91 10.21
C LEU A 390 -23.60 14.99 9.94
N LEU A 391 -22.52 15.52 9.35
CA LEU A 391 -21.30 14.75 9.14
C LEU A 391 -20.67 14.35 10.47
N VAL A 392 -20.56 15.28 11.43
CA VAL A 392 -19.99 14.98 12.75
C VAL A 392 -20.75 13.83 13.41
N ILE A 393 -22.08 13.91 13.46
CA ILE A 393 -22.91 12.84 14.04
C ILE A 393 -22.72 11.50 13.33
N TYR A 394 -22.57 11.51 12.00
CA TYR A 394 -22.46 10.29 11.20
C TYR A 394 -21.05 9.67 11.22
N ILE A 395 -20.00 10.50 11.33
CA ILE A 395 -18.61 10.07 11.47
C ILE A 395 -18.43 9.50 12.89
N GLU A 396 -18.80 10.28 13.89
CA GLU A 396 -18.68 9.94 15.31
C GLU A 396 -19.90 9.15 15.81
N HIS A 397 -20.42 8.24 14.99
CA HIS A 397 -21.68 7.55 15.28
C HIS A 397 -21.62 6.69 16.56
N ASP A 398 -20.43 6.23 16.97
CA ASP A 398 -20.24 5.48 18.21
C ASP A 398 -20.36 6.38 19.44
N LEU A 399 -19.82 7.60 19.36
CA LEU A 399 -20.05 8.65 20.37
C LEU A 399 -21.50 9.13 20.33
N ALA A 400 -22.09 9.30 19.15
CA ALA A 400 -23.48 9.72 19.02
C ALA A 400 -24.45 8.70 19.65
N LYS A 401 -24.14 7.40 19.58
CA LYS A 401 -24.91 6.35 20.27
C LYS A 401 -24.77 6.38 21.78
N SER A 402 -23.66 6.89 22.32
CA SER A 402 -23.44 6.97 23.78
C SER A 402 -24.07 8.22 24.40
N LEU A 403 -24.54 9.18 23.60
CA LEU A 403 -25.24 10.36 24.10
C LEU A 403 -26.60 10.01 24.72
N CYS A 404 -26.87 10.57 25.89
CA CYS A 404 -28.18 10.48 26.53
C CYS A 404 -29.16 11.46 25.86
N TYR A 405 -30.19 10.94 25.20
CA TYR A 405 -31.18 11.78 24.51
C TYR A 405 -31.92 12.73 25.46
N ASP A 406 -32.22 12.29 26.68
CA ASP A 406 -32.94 13.10 27.66
C ASP A 406 -32.13 14.33 28.07
N GLU A 407 -30.83 14.16 28.35
CA GLU A 407 -29.92 15.28 28.66
C GLU A 407 -29.79 16.27 27.49
N VAL A 408 -29.78 15.77 26.25
CA VAL A 408 -29.71 16.63 25.06
C VAL A 408 -31.01 17.43 24.90
N ILE A 409 -32.17 16.80 25.14
CA ILE A 409 -33.49 17.45 25.09
C ILE A 409 -33.58 18.52 26.18
N GLU A 410 -33.17 18.21 27.41
CA GLU A 410 -33.15 19.17 28.51
C GLU A 410 -32.25 20.37 28.22
N ASN A 411 -31.01 20.13 27.76
CA ASN A 411 -30.09 21.19 27.38
C ASN A 411 -30.63 22.06 26.24
N PHE A 412 -31.27 21.44 25.23
CA PHE A 412 -31.90 22.18 24.15
C PHE A 412 -33.08 23.03 24.64
N ALA A 413 -33.92 22.47 25.52
CA ALA A 413 -35.04 23.16 26.14
C ALA A 413 -34.56 24.37 26.96
N LEU A 414 -33.52 24.20 27.81
CA LEU A 414 -32.90 25.27 28.59
C LEU A 414 -32.34 26.39 27.70
N ASN A 415 -31.67 26.03 26.59
CA ASN A 415 -31.13 27.01 25.65
C ASN A 415 -32.21 27.76 24.85
N LYS A 416 -33.37 27.14 24.58
CA LYS A 416 -34.51 27.78 23.89
C LYS A 416 -35.50 28.48 24.82
N ALA A 417 -35.45 28.27 26.14
CA ALA A 417 -36.38 28.83 27.12
C ALA A 417 -36.38 30.37 27.23
N ARG A 418 -35.52 31.09 26.50
CA ARG A 418 -35.51 32.56 26.45
C ARG A 418 -35.79 33.11 25.05
N ARG A 419 -37.02 33.02 24.57
CA ARG A 419 -37.49 33.83 23.42
C ARG A 419 -38.85 34.52 23.60
N VAL A 420 -39.45 34.50 24.78
CA VAL A 420 -40.60 35.37 25.08
C VAL A 420 -40.39 36.03 26.44
N LYS A 421 -40.09 37.33 26.43
CA LYS A 421 -40.29 38.19 27.61
C LYS A 421 -41.78 38.50 27.65
N PHE A 422 -42.50 37.90 28.59
CA PHE A 422 -43.84 38.38 28.92
C PHE A 422 -43.67 39.69 29.69
N LEU A 423 -44.25 40.77 29.14
CA LEU A 423 -44.28 42.11 29.72
C LEU A 423 -45.17 42.14 30.97
#